data_AF-A0A9N9H4P5-F1
#
_entry.id   AF-A0A9N9H4P5-F1
#
_cell.length_a   1.000
_cell.length_b   1.000
_cell.length_c   1.000
_cell.angle_alpha   90.00
_cell.angle_beta   90.00
_cell.angle_gamma   90.00
#
_symmetry.space_group_name_H-M   'P 1'
#
loop_
_entity.id
_entity.type
_entity.pdbx_description
1 polymer ?
#
loop_
_entity_poly.entity_id
_entity_poly.type
_entity_poly.pdbx_seq_one_letter_code
_entity_poly.pdbx_strand_id
1 'polypeptide(L)'
;SRLFLMSGAIFMEVTALALRHQNLPTNILTLLEDNTWWQMIEELESHLLPFMAILNHLQRDVAQLSDVLHAFAYFMQLYKHGQDDFSKNMVRRLESRWRQWEQPLLIIAFFLHPKYRNSVFNNSLSLNLPQIGLWVQYYYREWFRARPTVILAELSRFVNREYPFDDDTASNFDDIQEYWKFTIGATKELSILAVRVFSICVNSASCERLFSSMDFIHSARRNRLQLGKVFSMAQMRAEIIYNRTVKMSRELEQHIHANTIIHNNESCQEGSAEISPEDEVIEIGDDNEETTVSDSCEYDVNANPDADNEWNTVLSNWSEDLATEYDEGLVSESLTSADPSERLAHPADNSSAKWCLADLFIVELPVPSAVNSLQLVYNME
;
A
#
# COMPACT_ATOMS: atom_id res chain seq x y z
N SER A 1 -10.49 -9.07 -0.62
CA SER A 1 -10.95 -9.53 0.71
C SER A 1 -11.72 -10.85 0.69
N ARG A 2 -12.29 -11.29 -0.45
CA ARG A 2 -13.08 -12.54 -0.55
C ARG A 2 -12.28 -13.84 -0.79
N LEU A 3 -10.95 -13.81 -0.68
CA LEU A 3 -10.08 -14.93 -1.07
C LEU A 3 -9.56 -15.78 0.11
N PHE A 4 -9.83 -15.39 1.37
CA PHE A 4 -9.03 -15.89 2.51
C PHE A 4 -9.81 -16.40 3.73
N LEU A 5 -11.12 -16.62 3.63
CA LEU A 5 -11.87 -17.43 4.61
C LEU A 5 -11.60 -18.95 4.46
N MET A 6 -10.48 -19.31 3.83
CA MET A 6 -10.50 -20.37 2.85
C MET A 6 -9.65 -21.59 3.23
N SER A 7 -8.75 -21.60 4.21
CA SER A 7 -8.01 -22.84 4.54
C SER A 7 -8.93 -23.99 5.00
N GLY A 8 -9.69 -23.79 6.08
CA GLY A 8 -10.62 -24.81 6.61
C GLY A 8 -11.91 -24.97 5.80
N ALA A 9 -12.42 -23.86 5.24
CA ALA A 9 -13.64 -23.86 4.43
C ALA A 9 -13.39 -24.43 3.02
N ILE A 10 -12.26 -24.12 2.35
CA ILE A 10 -11.87 -24.82 1.10
C ILE A 10 -11.66 -26.29 1.41
N PHE A 11 -10.97 -26.66 2.51
CA PHE A 11 -10.78 -28.08 2.81
C PHE A 11 -12.14 -28.81 2.90
N MET A 12 -13.11 -28.27 3.65
CA MET A 12 -14.45 -28.86 3.75
C MET A 12 -15.27 -28.80 2.44
N GLU A 13 -15.16 -27.71 1.67
CA GLU A 13 -15.93 -27.51 0.45
C GLU A 13 -15.34 -28.29 -0.74
N VAL A 14 -14.02 -28.40 -0.84
CA VAL A 14 -13.29 -29.21 -1.82
C VAL A 14 -13.40 -30.70 -1.48
N THR A 15 -13.35 -31.10 -0.20
CA THR A 15 -13.64 -32.50 0.16
C THR A 15 -15.12 -32.84 -0.07
N ALA A 16 -16.05 -31.92 0.20
CA ALA A 16 -17.46 -32.09 -0.13
C ALA A 16 -17.71 -32.16 -1.65
N LEU A 17 -17.03 -31.34 -2.46
CA LEU A 17 -17.07 -31.36 -3.92
C LEU A 17 -16.43 -32.64 -4.49
N ALA A 18 -15.32 -33.10 -3.89
CA ALA A 18 -14.66 -34.35 -4.24
C ALA A 18 -15.53 -35.58 -3.93
N LEU A 19 -16.28 -35.55 -2.83
CA LEU A 19 -17.28 -36.57 -2.50
C LEU A 19 -18.50 -36.51 -3.44
N ARG A 20 -18.79 -35.34 -4.03
CA ARG A 20 -19.94 -35.11 -4.93
C ARG A 20 -19.63 -35.44 -6.40
N HIS A 21 -18.37 -35.30 -6.83
CA HIS A 21 -17.91 -35.60 -8.19
C HIS A 21 -17.00 -36.84 -8.19
N GLN A 22 -17.53 -37.99 -8.62
CA GLN A 22 -16.83 -39.30 -8.66
C GLN A 22 -15.63 -39.39 -9.64
N ASN A 23 -15.14 -38.28 -10.20
CA ASN A 23 -14.11 -38.30 -11.27
C ASN A 23 -13.00 -37.26 -11.04
N LEU A 24 -12.54 -37.05 -9.81
CA LEU A 24 -11.28 -36.34 -9.62
C LEU A 24 -10.10 -37.26 -9.97
N PRO A 25 -9.15 -36.79 -10.79
CA PRO A 25 -7.90 -37.49 -11.06
C PRO A 25 -7.20 -37.95 -9.77
N THR A 26 -6.66 -39.16 -9.77
CA THR A 26 -6.10 -39.81 -8.57
C THR A 26 -4.96 -39.01 -7.93
N ASN A 27 -4.18 -38.28 -8.75
CA ASN A 27 -3.12 -37.38 -8.29
C ASN A 27 -3.64 -36.22 -7.45
N ILE A 28 -4.83 -35.69 -7.76
CA ILE A 28 -5.45 -34.60 -6.98
C ILE A 28 -5.97 -35.15 -5.65
N LEU A 29 -6.59 -36.34 -5.66
CA LEU A 29 -7.06 -36.98 -4.42
C LEU A 29 -5.90 -37.29 -3.47
N THR A 30 -4.77 -37.79 -3.99
CA THR A 30 -3.57 -38.02 -3.16
C THR A 30 -2.97 -36.74 -2.60
N LEU A 31 -3.08 -35.61 -3.33
CA LEU A 31 -2.61 -34.31 -2.85
C LEU A 31 -3.52 -33.75 -1.75
N LEU A 32 -4.85 -33.90 -1.91
CA LEU A 32 -5.83 -33.46 -0.92
C LEU A 32 -5.76 -34.25 0.39
N GLU A 33 -5.32 -35.51 0.33
CA GLU A 33 -5.06 -36.35 1.51
C GLU A 33 -3.68 -36.11 2.14
N ASP A 34 -2.80 -35.33 1.49
CA ASP A 34 -1.45 -35.05 1.98
C ASP A 34 -1.45 -33.90 2.99
N ASN A 35 -1.34 -34.25 4.28
CA ASN A 35 -1.22 -33.28 5.36
C ASN A 35 0.01 -32.36 5.23
N THR A 36 1.10 -32.82 4.62
CA THR A 36 2.31 -31.99 4.44
C THR A 36 2.08 -30.89 3.43
N TRP A 37 1.30 -31.15 2.37
CA TRP A 37 0.91 -30.15 1.39
C TRP A 37 0.07 -29.03 2.02
N TRP A 38 -0.91 -29.38 2.86
CA TRP A 38 -1.71 -28.38 3.57
C TRP A 38 -0.89 -27.56 4.56
N GLN A 39 0.05 -28.18 5.28
CA GLN A 39 0.99 -27.45 6.14
C GLN A 39 1.84 -26.45 5.35
N MET A 40 2.30 -26.84 4.15
CA MET A 40 3.02 -25.92 3.26
C MET A 40 2.14 -24.76 2.77
N ILE A 41 0.85 -25.01 2.51
CA ILE A 41 -0.10 -23.94 2.17
C ILE A 41 -0.31 -22.98 3.33
N GLU A 42 -0.51 -23.49 4.55
CA GLU A 42 -0.64 -22.65 5.74
C GLU A 42 0.63 -21.80 5.98
N GLU A 43 1.80 -22.39 5.79
CA GLU A 43 3.08 -21.66 5.90
C GLU A 43 3.18 -20.56 4.81
N LEU A 44 2.82 -20.88 3.56
CA LEU A 44 2.78 -19.91 2.47
C LEU A 44 1.78 -18.78 2.75
N GLU A 45 0.59 -19.12 3.22
CA GLU A 45 -0.45 -18.16 3.61
C GLU A 45 0.09 -17.20 4.69
N SER A 46 0.75 -17.72 5.72
CA SER A 46 1.35 -16.90 6.78
C SER A 46 2.35 -15.88 6.25
N HIS A 47 3.07 -16.22 5.18
CA HIS A 47 3.99 -15.31 4.51
C HIS A 47 3.29 -14.31 3.58
N LEU A 48 2.19 -14.70 2.91
CA LEU A 48 1.47 -13.85 1.97
C LEU A 48 0.57 -12.81 2.65
N LEU A 49 0.00 -13.13 3.81
CA LEU A 49 -0.87 -12.23 4.57
C LEU A 49 -0.28 -10.81 4.79
N PRO A 50 0.96 -10.65 5.30
CA PRO A 50 1.54 -9.31 5.47
C PRO A 50 1.75 -8.58 4.14
N PHE A 51 2.01 -9.28 3.04
CA PHE A 51 2.07 -8.68 1.71
C PHE A 51 0.73 -8.16 1.24
N MET A 52 -0.34 -8.95 1.39
CA MET A 52 -1.68 -8.51 1.03
C MET A 52 -2.11 -7.29 1.86
N ALA A 53 -1.81 -7.31 3.17
CA ALA A 53 -2.10 -6.19 4.07
C ALA A 53 -1.48 -4.88 3.59
N ILE A 54 -0.17 -4.91 3.34
CA ILE A 54 0.59 -3.75 2.91
C ILE A 54 0.19 -3.34 1.51
N LEU A 55 -0.01 -4.28 0.58
CA LEU A 55 -0.41 -3.99 -0.79
C LEU A 55 -1.77 -3.26 -0.83
N ASN A 56 -2.75 -3.78 -0.09
CA ASN A 56 -4.07 -3.17 0.00
C ASN A 56 -4.01 -1.76 0.61
N HIS A 57 -3.10 -1.52 1.57
CA HIS A 57 -2.87 -0.18 2.11
C HIS A 57 -2.22 0.74 1.08
N LEU A 58 -1.13 0.29 0.45
CA LEU A 58 -0.36 1.08 -0.52
C LEU A 58 -1.13 1.37 -1.81
N GLN A 59 -2.17 0.61 -2.15
CA GLN A 59 -3.08 0.86 -3.27
C GLN A 59 -4.17 1.91 -2.96
N ARG A 60 -4.32 2.34 -1.71
CA ARG A 60 -5.24 3.42 -1.34
C ARG A 60 -4.73 4.75 -1.87
N ASP A 61 -5.65 5.67 -2.08
CA ASP A 61 -5.37 7.05 -2.47
C ASP A 61 -4.73 7.88 -1.35
N VAL A 62 -4.83 7.43 -0.11
CA VAL A 62 -4.19 8.05 1.07
C VAL A 62 -2.77 7.56 1.35
N ALA A 63 -2.27 6.58 0.59
CA ALA A 63 -0.97 5.97 0.84
C ALA A 63 0.17 6.96 0.56
N GLN A 64 1.17 6.96 1.45
CA GLN A 64 2.26 7.93 1.44
C GLN A 64 3.62 7.28 1.21
N LEU A 65 4.58 8.10 0.79
CA LEU A 65 5.95 7.65 0.56
C LEU A 65 6.60 7.13 1.86
N SER A 66 6.20 7.64 3.02
CA SER A 66 6.60 7.10 4.32
C SER A 66 6.09 5.69 4.56
N ASP A 67 4.89 5.35 4.11
CA ASP A 67 4.29 4.01 4.27
C ASP A 67 5.07 2.96 3.47
N VAL A 68 5.54 3.33 2.28
CA VAL A 68 6.38 2.47 1.44
C VAL A 68 7.67 2.12 2.17
N LEU A 69 8.35 3.12 2.76
CA LEU A 69 9.58 2.86 3.48
C LEU A 69 9.33 2.04 4.76
N HIS A 70 8.20 2.27 5.45
CA HIS A 70 7.79 1.46 6.59
C HIS A 70 7.57 0.00 6.20
N ALA A 71 6.91 -0.25 5.06
CA ALA A 71 6.70 -1.58 4.54
C ALA A 71 8.02 -2.31 4.26
N PHE A 72 8.97 -1.64 3.59
CA PHE A 72 10.31 -2.18 3.39
C PHE A 72 10.99 -2.56 4.70
N ALA A 73 10.94 -1.68 5.69
CA ALA A 73 11.54 -1.93 7.00
C ALA A 73 10.89 -3.12 7.73
N TYR A 74 9.57 -3.22 7.66
CA TYR A 74 8.81 -4.31 8.26
C TYR A 74 9.13 -5.67 7.63
N PHE A 75 9.12 -5.78 6.30
CA PHE A 75 9.49 -7.03 5.63
C PHE A 75 10.95 -7.41 5.90
N MET A 76 11.84 -6.42 5.96
CA MET A 76 13.22 -6.68 6.32
C MET A 76 13.31 -7.28 7.74
N GLN A 77 12.58 -6.74 8.71
CA GLN A 77 12.53 -7.31 10.07
C GLN A 77 11.96 -8.73 10.10
N LEU A 78 10.92 -9.00 9.30
CA LEU A 78 10.30 -10.32 9.21
C LEU A 78 11.29 -11.41 8.74
N TYR A 79 12.12 -11.09 7.74
CA TYR A 79 12.99 -12.09 7.10
C TYR A 79 14.46 -12.06 7.55
N LYS A 80 14.93 -10.98 8.19
CA LYS A 80 16.36 -10.79 8.53
C LYS A 80 16.92 -11.88 9.44
N HIS A 81 16.10 -12.44 10.33
CA HIS A 81 16.52 -13.47 11.28
C HIS A 81 16.30 -14.91 10.79
N GLY A 82 15.55 -15.09 9.70
CA GLY A 82 15.29 -16.39 9.10
C GLY A 82 16.58 -17.04 8.59
N GLN A 83 16.78 -18.32 8.94
CA GLN A 83 17.96 -19.09 8.56
C GLN A 83 17.74 -19.95 7.30
N ASP A 84 16.49 -20.10 6.90
CA ASP A 84 16.07 -20.82 5.71
C ASP A 84 16.44 -20.06 4.42
N ASP A 85 16.46 -20.79 3.30
CA ASP A 85 16.83 -20.23 2.00
C ASP A 85 15.79 -19.24 1.48
N PHE A 86 14.51 -19.41 1.84
CA PHE A 86 13.45 -18.50 1.44
C PHE A 86 13.66 -17.12 2.07
N SER A 87 13.84 -17.01 3.39
CA SER A 87 14.15 -15.77 4.11
C SER A 87 15.39 -15.06 3.55
N LYS A 88 16.47 -15.81 3.29
CA LYS A 88 17.68 -15.25 2.66
C LYS A 88 17.41 -14.69 1.26
N ASN A 89 16.62 -15.39 0.46
CA ASN A 89 16.23 -14.94 -0.87
C ASN A 89 15.32 -13.70 -0.81
N MET A 90 14.39 -13.64 0.15
CA MET A 90 13.54 -12.49 0.39
C MET A 90 14.35 -11.25 0.78
N VAL A 91 15.31 -11.38 1.70
CA VAL A 91 16.22 -10.27 2.05
C VAL A 91 16.99 -9.77 0.83
N ARG A 92 17.55 -10.69 0.02
CA ARG A 92 18.26 -10.31 -1.23
C ARG A 92 17.34 -9.55 -2.19
N ARG A 93 16.09 -10.00 -2.35
CA ARG A 93 15.10 -9.35 -3.23
C ARG A 93 14.72 -7.97 -2.71
N LEU A 94 14.49 -7.82 -1.41
CA LEU A 94 14.20 -6.52 -0.79
C LEU A 94 15.35 -5.53 -0.96
N GLU A 95 16.59 -5.95 -0.71
CA GLU A 95 17.79 -5.10 -0.93
C GLU A 95 17.97 -4.73 -2.39
N SER A 96 17.75 -5.68 -3.30
CA SER A 96 17.79 -5.45 -4.74
C SER A 96 16.79 -4.37 -5.16
N ARG A 97 15.53 -4.50 -4.75
CA ARG A 97 14.49 -3.49 -5.05
C ARG A 97 14.85 -2.17 -4.40
N TRP A 98 15.23 -2.15 -3.13
CA TRP A 98 15.64 -0.94 -2.42
C TRP A 98 16.73 -0.13 -3.13
N ARG A 99 17.68 -0.78 -3.83
CA ARG A 99 18.73 -0.09 -4.60
C ARG A 99 18.19 0.69 -5.80
N GLN A 100 17.14 0.19 -6.45
CA GLN A 100 16.50 0.82 -7.61
C GLN A 100 15.73 2.09 -7.22
N TRP A 101 15.24 2.15 -5.98
CA TRP A 101 14.45 3.29 -5.50
C TRP A 101 15.28 4.55 -5.25
N GLU A 102 14.56 5.68 -5.25
CA GLU A 102 15.08 7.00 -4.88
C GLU A 102 15.24 7.14 -3.36
N GLN A 103 16.22 6.41 -2.80
CA GLN A 103 16.43 6.30 -1.35
C GLN A 103 16.46 7.64 -0.60
N PRO A 104 17.13 8.70 -1.10
CA PRO A 104 17.11 10.00 -0.42
C PRO A 104 15.71 10.57 -0.25
N LEU A 105 14.84 10.42 -1.25
CA LEU A 105 13.48 10.94 -1.21
C LEU A 105 12.60 10.15 -0.22
N LEU A 106 12.70 8.82 -0.21
CA LEU A 106 12.05 7.97 0.78
C LEU A 106 12.50 8.30 2.21
N ILE A 107 13.82 8.46 2.40
CA ILE A 107 14.39 8.82 3.70
C ILE A 107 13.90 10.21 4.14
N ILE A 108 13.81 11.19 3.23
CA ILE A 108 13.23 12.51 3.53
C ILE A 108 11.76 12.40 3.93
N ALA A 109 10.95 11.62 3.21
CA ALA A 109 9.54 11.43 3.56
C ALA A 109 9.38 10.84 4.97
N PHE A 110 10.19 9.84 5.30
CA PHE A 110 10.16 9.21 6.62
C PHE A 110 10.74 10.13 7.72
N PHE A 111 11.78 10.89 7.41
CA PHE A 111 12.40 11.86 8.31
C PHE A 111 11.46 13.04 8.62
N LEU A 112 10.70 13.52 7.63
CA LEU A 112 9.71 14.58 7.80
C LEU A 112 8.41 14.07 8.45
N HIS A 113 8.33 12.80 8.82
CA HIS A 113 7.20 12.27 9.55
C HIS A 113 7.31 12.62 11.04
N PRO A 114 6.36 13.37 11.65
CA PRO A 114 6.48 13.84 13.03
C PRO A 114 6.57 12.67 14.03
N LYS A 115 5.92 11.53 13.77
CA LYS A 115 6.06 10.34 14.65
C LYS A 115 7.45 9.69 14.60
N TYR A 116 8.18 9.77 13.49
CA TYR A 116 9.41 9.00 13.28
C TYR A 116 10.68 9.86 13.42
N ARG A 117 10.72 11.00 12.73
CA ARG A 117 11.85 11.94 12.68
C ARG A 117 13.20 11.23 12.56
N ASN A 118 14.14 11.55 13.45
CA ASN A 118 15.47 10.97 13.53
C ASN A 118 15.56 9.74 14.46
N SER A 119 14.54 9.45 15.28
CA SER A 119 14.61 8.40 16.31
C SER A 119 14.57 6.97 15.77
N VAL A 120 14.13 6.81 14.53
CA VAL A 120 13.94 5.51 13.86
C VAL A 120 15.18 5.03 13.12
N PHE A 121 16.09 5.93 12.76
CA PHE A 121 17.27 5.59 11.99
C PHE A 121 18.37 5.08 12.91
N ASN A 122 19.18 4.16 12.38
CA ASN A 122 20.27 3.59 13.15
C ASN A 122 21.36 4.65 13.41
N ASN A 123 21.65 4.93 14.68
CA ASN A 123 22.64 5.93 15.10
C ASN A 123 24.07 5.61 14.62
N SER A 124 24.37 4.36 14.27
CA SER A 124 25.68 3.98 13.74
C SER A 124 25.86 4.39 12.28
N LEU A 125 24.77 4.66 11.56
CA LEU A 125 24.82 5.21 10.22
C LEU A 125 25.21 6.68 10.31
N SER A 126 26.07 7.11 9.39
CA SER A 126 26.45 8.51 9.25
C SER A 126 25.34 9.41 8.67
N LEU A 127 24.05 9.06 8.87
CA LEU A 127 22.92 9.87 8.46
C LEU A 127 22.86 11.12 9.34
N ASN A 128 23.63 12.13 8.95
CA ASN A 128 23.76 13.36 9.69
C ASN A 128 22.75 14.40 9.17
N LEU A 129 22.27 15.27 10.06
CA LEU A 129 21.34 16.34 9.72
C LEU A 129 21.83 17.23 8.55
N PRO A 130 23.13 17.55 8.41
CA PRO A 130 23.64 18.25 7.23
C PRO A 130 23.37 17.53 5.90
N GLN A 131 23.49 16.20 5.84
CA GLN A 131 23.24 15.43 4.63
C GLN A 131 21.75 15.47 4.23
N ILE A 132 20.85 15.28 5.21
CA ILE A 132 19.40 15.48 5.00
C ILE A 132 19.13 16.91 4.52
N GLY A 133 19.76 17.90 5.16
CA GLY A 133 19.64 19.30 4.80
C GLY A 133 20.10 19.60 3.36
N LEU A 134 21.12 18.92 2.85
CA LEU A 134 21.55 19.05 1.45
C LEU A 134 20.48 18.52 0.49
N TRP A 135 19.89 17.37 0.77
CA TRP A 135 18.85 16.82 -0.10
C TRP A 135 17.56 17.64 -0.05
N VAL A 136 17.15 18.07 1.14
CA VAL A 136 16.00 18.96 1.33
C VAL A 136 16.16 20.25 0.52
N GLN A 137 17.35 20.87 0.56
CA GLN A 137 17.65 22.03 -0.28
C GLN A 137 17.63 21.72 -1.78
N TYR A 138 18.16 20.56 -2.17
CA TYR A 138 18.14 20.11 -3.56
C TYR A 138 16.70 20.00 -4.09
N TYR A 139 15.84 19.21 -3.42
CA TYR A 139 14.46 19.01 -3.86
C TYR A 139 13.66 20.32 -3.84
N TYR A 140 13.88 21.17 -2.83
CA TYR A 140 13.24 22.49 -2.81
C TYR A 140 13.62 23.31 -4.05
N ARG A 141 14.91 23.34 -4.39
CA ARG A 141 15.39 24.10 -5.54
C ARG A 141 14.89 23.55 -6.86
N GLU A 142 14.86 22.22 -7.02
CA GLU A 142 14.40 21.60 -8.26
C GLU A 142 12.89 21.69 -8.45
N TRP A 143 12.09 21.53 -7.39
CA TRP A 143 10.64 21.56 -7.51
C TRP A 143 10.05 22.97 -7.54
N PHE A 144 10.59 23.92 -6.76
CA PHE A 144 10.08 25.28 -6.67
C PHE A 144 10.86 26.29 -7.51
N ARG A 145 11.96 25.87 -8.14
CA ARG A 145 12.83 26.72 -8.97
C ARG A 145 13.31 27.98 -8.22
N ALA A 146 13.55 27.84 -6.91
CA ALA A 146 13.94 28.91 -6.01
C ALA A 146 15.10 28.49 -5.10
N ARG A 147 15.97 29.43 -4.73
CA ARG A 147 17.04 29.15 -3.75
C ARG A 147 16.45 29.18 -2.33
N PRO A 148 16.60 28.11 -1.54
CA PRO A 148 16.14 28.11 -0.16
C PRO A 148 16.92 29.14 0.65
N THR A 149 16.23 29.88 1.52
CA THR A 149 16.78 30.95 2.35
C THR A 149 16.80 30.59 3.83
N VAL A 150 15.81 29.83 4.29
CA VAL A 150 15.58 29.53 5.71
C VAL A 150 15.30 28.05 5.98
N ILE A 151 15.21 27.20 4.93
CA ILE A 151 14.81 25.79 5.05
C ILE A 151 15.65 25.00 6.04
N LEU A 152 16.95 25.28 6.16
CA LEU A 152 17.83 24.60 7.12
C LEU A 152 17.54 25.02 8.57
N ALA A 153 17.22 26.29 8.79
CA ALA A 153 16.81 26.78 10.10
C ALA A 153 15.46 26.16 10.48
N GLU A 154 14.52 26.09 9.54
CA GLU A 154 13.22 25.43 9.76
C GLU A 154 13.37 23.93 10.02
N LEU A 155 14.25 23.24 9.28
CA LEU A 155 14.56 21.83 9.50
C LEU A 155 15.15 21.61 10.89
N SER A 156 16.04 22.50 11.34
CA SER A 156 16.59 22.47 12.69
C SER A 156 15.50 22.62 13.75
N ARG A 157 14.56 23.56 13.58
CA ARG A 157 13.41 23.74 14.49
C ARG A 157 12.52 22.50 14.55
N PHE A 158 12.26 21.87 13.40
CA PHE A 158 11.50 20.64 13.31
C PHE A 158 12.16 19.49 14.07
N VAL A 159 13.48 19.32 13.91
CA VAL A 159 14.25 18.31 14.64
C VAL A 159 14.25 18.58 16.14
N ASN A 160 14.34 19.86 16.54
CA ASN A 160 14.30 20.28 17.94
C ASN A 160 12.89 20.24 18.57
N ARG A 161 11.85 19.90 17.80
CA ARG A 161 10.44 19.89 18.25
C ARG A 161 9.97 21.24 18.78
N GLU A 162 10.46 22.33 18.18
CA GLU A 162 10.02 23.68 18.51
C GLU A 162 8.64 23.94 17.92
N TYR A 163 7.73 24.56 18.67
CA TYR A 163 6.38 24.89 18.19
C TYR A 163 6.41 25.58 16.80
N PRO A 164 5.62 25.14 15.81
CA PRO A 164 4.51 24.17 15.88
C PRO A 164 4.89 22.70 15.61
N PHE A 165 6.16 22.33 15.75
CA PHE A 165 6.66 20.99 15.45
C PHE A 165 6.75 20.05 16.66
N ASP A 166 6.24 20.47 17.80
CA ASP A 166 6.12 19.66 19.00
C ASP A 166 5.15 18.48 18.82
N ASP A 167 5.29 17.48 19.69
CA ASP A 167 4.49 16.27 19.62
C ASP A 167 3.03 16.52 19.99
N ASP A 168 2.76 17.45 20.90
CA ASP A 168 1.41 17.81 21.31
C ASP A 168 0.63 18.35 20.09
N THR A 169 1.23 19.29 19.36
CA THR A 169 0.66 19.82 18.12
C THR A 169 0.47 18.72 17.08
N ALA A 170 1.48 17.89 16.84
CA ALA A 170 1.41 16.81 15.86
C ALA A 170 0.34 15.75 16.20
N SER A 171 0.11 15.47 17.49
CA SER A 171 -0.87 14.48 17.95
C SER A 171 -2.33 14.88 17.69
N ASN A 172 -2.59 16.16 17.42
CA ASN A 172 -3.94 16.65 17.07
C ASN A 172 -4.33 16.36 15.61
N PHE A 173 -3.44 15.79 14.80
CA PHE A 173 -3.67 15.50 13.40
C PHE A 173 -3.46 14.02 13.11
N ASP A 174 -4.49 13.38 12.53
CA ASP A 174 -4.37 12.02 12.02
C ASP A 174 -3.71 12.00 10.63
N ASP A 175 -4.02 12.98 9.78
CA ASP A 175 -3.40 13.17 8.46
C ASP A 175 -2.16 14.06 8.54
N ILE A 176 -1.02 13.51 8.11
CA ILE A 176 0.24 14.23 8.03
C ILE A 176 0.19 15.43 7.06
N GLN A 177 -0.62 15.36 6.00
CA GLN A 177 -0.72 16.45 5.06
C GLN A 177 -1.44 17.63 5.71
N GLU A 178 -2.48 17.38 6.51
CA GLU A 178 -3.16 18.43 7.29
C GLU A 178 -2.23 19.07 8.32
N TYR A 179 -1.43 18.26 9.02
CA TYR A 179 -0.38 18.76 9.91
C TYR A 179 0.60 19.69 9.17
N TRP A 180 1.14 19.26 8.03
CA TRP A 180 2.07 20.10 7.27
C TRP A 180 1.38 21.33 6.65
N LYS A 181 0.10 21.26 6.29
CA LYS A 181 -0.69 22.43 5.86
C LYS A 181 -0.89 23.43 7.00
N PHE A 182 -1.14 22.97 8.22
CA PHE A 182 -1.25 23.82 9.40
C PHE A 182 0.05 24.61 9.67
N THR A 183 1.20 23.95 9.55
CA THR A 183 2.50 24.58 9.80
C THR A 183 2.93 25.59 8.74
N ILE A 184 2.25 25.69 7.59
CA ILE A 184 2.53 26.71 6.55
C ILE A 184 2.45 28.14 7.12
N GLY A 185 1.62 28.39 8.13
CA GLY A 185 1.56 29.72 8.77
C GLY A 185 2.83 30.10 9.53
N ALA A 186 3.64 29.12 9.93
CA ALA A 186 4.84 29.30 10.76
C ALA A 186 6.16 29.08 10.00
N THR A 187 6.11 28.52 8.78
CA THR A 187 7.28 28.27 7.94
C THR A 187 7.13 28.93 6.58
N LYS A 188 8.25 29.24 5.95
CA LYS A 188 8.32 29.80 4.61
C LYS A 188 8.60 28.72 3.56
N GLU A 189 9.38 27.69 3.89
CA GLU A 189 9.96 26.79 2.88
C GLU A 189 9.70 25.31 3.21
N LEU A 190 9.98 24.88 4.45
CA LEU A 190 9.95 23.47 4.84
C LEU A 190 8.55 22.86 4.74
N SER A 191 7.50 23.53 5.22
CA SER A 191 6.16 22.95 5.18
C SER A 191 5.65 22.78 3.75
N ILE A 192 5.98 23.70 2.86
CA ILE A 192 5.59 23.60 1.45
C ILE A 192 6.31 22.41 0.79
N LEU A 193 7.60 22.21 1.10
CA LEU A 193 8.32 21.02 0.67
C LEU A 193 7.70 19.75 1.22
N ALA A 194 7.41 19.69 2.52
CA ALA A 194 6.84 18.51 3.16
C ALA A 194 5.47 18.17 2.58
N VAL A 195 4.57 19.16 2.42
CA VAL A 195 3.28 18.96 1.72
C VAL A 195 3.52 18.36 0.33
N ARG A 196 4.51 18.86 -0.42
CA ARG A 196 4.84 18.32 -1.75
C ARG A 196 5.31 16.87 -1.68
N VAL A 197 6.18 16.52 -0.74
CA VAL A 197 6.66 15.14 -0.51
C VAL A 197 5.50 14.20 -0.18
N PHE A 198 4.63 14.59 0.74
CA PHE A 198 3.48 13.76 1.16
C PHE A 198 2.32 13.76 0.15
N SER A 199 2.35 14.62 -0.87
CA SER A 199 1.40 14.60 -1.99
C SER A 199 1.85 13.69 -3.15
N ILE A 200 3.03 13.08 -3.07
CA ILE A 200 3.49 12.14 -4.09
C ILE A 200 2.63 10.89 -4.03
N CYS A 201 1.93 10.59 -5.13
CA CYS A 201 1.17 9.35 -5.27
C CYS A 201 2.14 8.17 -5.39
N VAL A 202 1.98 7.17 -4.51
CA VAL A 202 2.86 5.99 -4.47
C VAL A 202 2.39 4.83 -5.36
N ASN A 203 1.15 4.89 -5.85
CA ASN A 203 0.58 3.87 -6.73
C ASN A 203 0.00 4.50 -8.01
N SER A 204 -0.12 3.67 -9.05
CA SER A 204 -0.84 3.95 -10.29
C SER A 204 -2.32 3.57 -10.20
N ALA A 205 -2.80 3.02 -9.08
CA ALA A 205 -4.15 2.44 -8.98
C ALA A 205 -5.25 3.47 -9.30
N SER A 206 -5.07 4.73 -8.91
CA SER A 206 -6.00 5.81 -9.28
C SER A 206 -6.04 6.05 -10.80
N CYS A 207 -4.90 5.98 -11.47
CA CYS A 207 -4.81 6.05 -12.93
C CYS A 207 -5.42 4.80 -13.58
N GLU A 208 -5.18 3.61 -13.04
CA GLU A 208 -5.76 2.35 -13.53
C GLU A 208 -7.28 2.35 -13.41
N ARG A 209 -7.84 2.81 -12.29
CA ARG A 209 -9.31 2.99 -12.13
C ARG A 209 -9.86 3.98 -13.16
N LEU A 210 -9.13 5.06 -13.42
CA LEU A 210 -9.52 6.04 -14.43
C LEU A 210 -9.49 5.43 -15.84
N PHE A 211 -8.44 4.68 -16.19
CA PHE A 211 -8.33 4.02 -17.49
C PHE A 211 -9.37 2.91 -17.65
N SER A 212 -9.60 2.09 -16.62
CA SER A 212 -10.69 1.10 -16.60
C SER A 212 -12.06 1.76 -16.81
N SER A 213 -12.32 2.91 -16.18
CA SER A 213 -13.53 3.70 -16.42
C SER A 213 -13.61 4.21 -17.86
N MET A 214 -12.50 4.66 -18.45
CA MET A 214 -12.45 5.05 -19.85
C MET A 214 -12.66 3.87 -20.80
N ASP A 215 -12.10 2.69 -20.50
CA ASP A 215 -12.28 1.45 -21.27
C ASP A 215 -13.73 0.94 -21.19
N PHE A 216 -14.36 1.06 -20.01
CA PHE A 216 -15.79 0.80 -19.87
C PHE A 216 -16.63 1.72 -20.76
N ILE A 217 -16.28 3.01 -20.83
CA ILE A 217 -16.95 3.96 -21.72
C ILE A 217 -16.63 3.64 -23.20
N HIS A 218 -15.41 3.25 -23.50
CA HIS A 218 -14.92 2.81 -24.80
C HIS A 218 -15.01 1.28 -24.96
N SER A 219 -16.20 0.70 -24.93
CA SER A 219 -16.31 -0.73 -25.26
C SER A 219 -15.86 -1.01 -26.70
N ALA A 220 -15.18 -2.14 -26.92
CA ALA A 220 -14.67 -2.58 -28.22
C ALA A 220 -15.74 -2.67 -29.33
N ARG A 221 -17.04 -2.66 -28.96
CA ARG A 221 -18.15 -2.77 -29.91
C ARG A 221 -18.91 -1.48 -30.20
N ARG A 222 -18.88 -0.39 -29.40
CA ARG A 222 -19.78 0.76 -29.68
C ARG A 222 -19.59 2.07 -28.89
N ASN A 223 -18.41 2.71 -28.92
CA ASN A 223 -18.37 4.15 -28.61
C ASN A 223 -17.30 4.95 -29.39
N ARG A 224 -17.75 5.80 -30.33
CA ARG A 224 -16.92 6.75 -31.12
C ARG A 224 -16.77 8.11 -30.43
N LEU A 225 -16.86 8.16 -29.11
CA LEU A 225 -16.69 9.39 -28.36
C LEU A 225 -15.24 9.88 -28.50
N GLN A 226 -15.04 11.19 -28.59
CA GLN A 226 -13.70 11.75 -28.61
C GLN A 226 -13.06 11.58 -27.24
N LEU A 227 -11.73 11.35 -27.20
CA LEU A 227 -10.95 11.15 -25.98
C LEU A 227 -11.26 12.20 -24.90
N GLY A 228 -11.32 13.49 -25.28
CA GLY A 228 -11.63 14.56 -24.33
C GLY A 228 -13.00 14.41 -23.65
N LYS A 229 -14.01 13.93 -24.37
CA LYS A 229 -15.34 13.66 -23.77
C LYS A 229 -15.30 12.45 -22.84
N VAL A 230 -14.60 11.39 -23.23
CA VAL A 230 -14.47 10.18 -22.40
C VAL A 230 -13.71 10.48 -21.12
N PHE A 231 -12.63 11.25 -21.22
CA PHE A 231 -11.90 11.75 -20.08
C PHE A 231 -12.80 12.56 -19.13
N SER A 232 -13.55 13.55 -19.63
CA SER A 232 -14.46 14.34 -18.80
C SER A 232 -15.56 13.50 -18.15
N MET A 233 -16.11 12.51 -18.84
CA MET A 233 -17.11 11.60 -18.25
C MET A 233 -16.50 10.68 -17.20
N ALA A 234 -15.29 10.17 -17.42
CA ALA A 234 -14.58 9.36 -16.42
C ALA A 234 -14.26 10.18 -15.17
N GLN A 235 -13.85 11.46 -15.33
CA GLN A 235 -13.67 12.39 -14.21
C GLN A 235 -14.98 12.66 -13.46
N MET A 236 -16.08 12.93 -14.17
CA MET A 236 -17.40 13.10 -13.52
C MET A 236 -17.82 11.85 -12.76
N ARG A 237 -17.60 10.66 -13.34
CA ARG A 237 -17.90 9.39 -12.67
C ARG A 237 -17.09 9.23 -11.39
N ALA A 238 -15.78 9.50 -11.44
CA ALA A 238 -14.91 9.45 -10.26
C ALA A 238 -15.40 10.42 -9.16
N GLU A 239 -15.74 11.65 -9.54
CA GLU A 239 -16.24 12.68 -8.61
C GLU A 239 -17.59 12.29 -7.98
N ILE A 240 -18.51 11.71 -8.76
CA ILE A 240 -19.80 11.23 -8.25
C ILE A 240 -19.58 10.09 -7.24
N ILE A 241 -18.69 9.15 -7.56
CA ILE A 241 -18.37 8.02 -6.68
C ILE A 241 -17.74 8.53 -5.37
N TYR A 242 -16.76 9.43 -5.47
CA TYR A 242 -16.09 10.04 -4.31
C TYR A 242 -17.08 10.78 -3.40
N ASN A 243 -17.96 11.61 -3.98
CA ASN A 243 -18.95 12.33 -3.17
C ASN A 243 -19.96 11.38 -2.49
N ARG A 244 -20.31 10.25 -3.13
CA ARG A 244 -21.17 9.23 -2.52
C ARG A 244 -20.46 8.53 -1.37
N THR A 245 -19.20 8.11 -1.53
CA THR A 245 -18.44 7.44 -0.46
C THR A 245 -18.24 8.37 0.72
N VAL A 246 -17.82 9.62 0.51
CA VAL A 246 -17.67 10.61 1.59
C VAL A 246 -18.99 10.87 2.31
N LYS A 247 -20.10 10.98 1.58
CA LYS A 247 -21.43 11.16 2.20
C LYS A 247 -21.80 9.97 3.08
N MET A 248 -21.62 8.74 2.60
CA MET A 248 -21.89 7.53 3.38
C MET A 248 -20.99 7.43 4.62
N SER A 249 -19.69 7.75 4.51
CA SER A 249 -18.78 7.76 5.66
C SER A 249 -19.22 8.73 6.75
N ARG A 250 -19.66 9.95 6.37
CA ARG A 250 -20.19 10.94 7.33
C ARG A 250 -21.47 10.47 8.00
N GLU A 251 -22.37 9.81 7.26
CA GLU A 251 -23.61 9.26 7.81
C GLU A 251 -23.34 8.12 8.81
N LEU A 252 -22.36 7.26 8.49
CA LEU A 252 -21.90 6.19 9.39
C LEU A 252 -21.26 6.74 10.67
N GLU A 253 -20.39 7.74 10.56
CA GLU A 253 -19.78 8.41 11.73
C GLU A 253 -20.84 9.05 12.63
N GLN A 254 -21.87 9.67 12.05
CA GLN A 254 -22.99 10.23 12.79
C GLN A 254 -23.81 9.14 13.53
N HIS A 255 -24.02 7.98 12.90
CA HIS A 255 -24.71 6.85 13.54
C HIS A 255 -23.89 6.26 14.70
N ILE A 256 -22.58 6.08 14.51
CA ILE A 256 -21.68 5.62 15.58
C ILE A 256 -21.69 6.63 16.75
N HIS A 257 -21.61 7.94 16.45
CA HIS A 257 -21.65 8.98 17.47
C HIS A 257 -22.99 9.01 18.21
N ALA A 258 -24.11 8.87 17.50
CA ALA A 258 -25.45 8.78 18.12
C ALA A 258 -25.58 7.56 19.03
N ASN A 259 -25.11 6.39 18.59
CA ASN A 259 -25.13 5.17 19.40
C ASN A 259 -24.21 5.26 20.63
N THR A 260 -23.06 5.92 20.51
CA THR A 260 -22.16 6.20 21.64
C THR A 260 -22.82 7.12 22.69
N ILE A 261 -23.63 8.08 22.25
CA ILE A 261 -24.40 8.96 23.15
C ILE A 261 -25.54 8.20 23.83
N ILE A 262 -26.22 7.29 23.12
CA ILE A 262 -27.29 6.47 23.70
C ILE A 262 -26.73 5.54 24.79
N HIS A 263 -25.60 4.88 24.54
CA HIS A 263 -25.02 3.94 25.50
C HIS A 263 -24.52 4.61 26.79
N ASN A 264 -24.09 5.87 26.72
CA ASN A 264 -23.71 6.66 27.90
C ASN A 264 -24.91 7.15 28.73
N ASN A 265 -26.12 7.24 28.13
CA ASN A 265 -27.33 7.69 28.83
C ASN A 265 -28.16 6.54 29.43
N GLU A 266 -27.89 5.27 29.11
CA GLU A 266 -28.64 4.11 29.62
C GLU A 266 -28.07 3.49 30.92
N SER A 267 -27.14 4.15 31.61
CA SER A 267 -26.63 3.66 32.91
C SER A 267 -27.59 3.82 34.11
N CYS A 268 -28.88 4.08 33.88
CA CYS A 268 -29.89 4.23 34.93
C CYS A 268 -31.27 3.70 34.50
N GLN A 269 -31.48 2.38 34.52
CA GLN A 269 -32.62 1.67 35.17
C GLN A 269 -32.84 0.27 34.57
N GLU A 270 -32.73 -0.75 35.43
CA GLU A 270 -33.18 -2.11 35.17
C GLU A 270 -34.70 -2.17 34.97
N GLY A 271 -35.14 -2.81 33.89
CA GLY A 271 -36.55 -3.10 33.64
C GLY A 271 -36.74 -3.90 32.35
N SER A 272 -37.09 -5.17 32.50
CA SER A 272 -37.36 -6.15 31.44
C SER A 272 -38.39 -5.69 30.39
N ALA A 273 -38.03 -5.75 29.11
CA ALA A 273 -38.97 -5.95 28.01
C ALA A 273 -38.23 -6.59 26.81
N GLU A 274 -38.71 -7.75 26.36
CA GLU A 274 -38.32 -8.39 25.11
C GLU A 274 -38.62 -7.46 23.93
N ILE A 275 -37.60 -7.18 23.10
CA ILE A 275 -37.77 -6.71 21.72
C ILE A 275 -36.78 -7.51 20.86
N SER A 276 -37.34 -8.34 19.98
CA SER A 276 -36.64 -8.96 18.86
C SER A 276 -36.37 -7.88 17.80
N PRO A 277 -35.15 -7.78 17.25
CA PRO A 277 -34.92 -7.18 15.95
C PRO A 277 -34.50 -8.26 14.96
N GLU A 278 -35.18 -8.25 13.82
CA GLU A 278 -34.92 -9.06 12.65
C GLU A 278 -33.51 -8.77 12.12
N ASP A 279 -32.78 -9.82 11.79
CA ASP A 279 -31.49 -9.79 11.11
C ASP A 279 -31.64 -9.11 9.74
N GLU A 280 -31.21 -7.85 9.61
CA GLU A 280 -30.73 -7.31 8.34
C GLU A 280 -29.20 -7.34 8.36
N VAL A 281 -28.67 -8.52 8.05
CA VAL A 281 -27.30 -8.68 7.56
C VAL A 281 -27.25 -8.00 6.19
N ILE A 282 -26.82 -6.73 6.14
CA ILE A 282 -26.53 -6.07 4.87
C ILE A 282 -25.08 -6.38 4.52
N GLU A 283 -24.93 -7.35 3.62
CA GLU A 283 -23.67 -7.73 2.99
C GLU A 283 -22.93 -6.51 2.45
N ILE A 284 -21.68 -6.33 2.87
CA ILE A 284 -20.74 -5.43 2.20
C ILE A 284 -20.26 -6.15 0.94
N GLY A 285 -21.06 -6.03 -0.12
CA GLY A 285 -20.67 -6.30 -1.50
C GLY A 285 -19.92 -5.10 -2.05
N ASP A 286 -18.62 -5.28 -2.28
CA ASP A 286 -17.89 -4.49 -3.28
C ASP A 286 -18.55 -4.83 -4.63
N ASP A 287 -19.37 -3.92 -5.15
CA ASP A 287 -20.12 -4.08 -6.41
C ASP A 287 -19.16 -4.13 -7.61
N ASN A 288 -18.41 -5.22 -7.71
CA ASN A 288 -17.92 -5.78 -8.96
C ASN A 288 -19.05 -6.66 -9.54
N GLU A 289 -20.14 -6.04 -9.99
CA GLU A 289 -21.00 -6.71 -10.97
C GLU A 289 -20.33 -6.60 -12.35
N GLU A 290 -19.40 -7.51 -12.62
CA GLU A 290 -19.23 -8.00 -13.99
C GLU A 290 -20.55 -8.64 -14.39
N THR A 291 -21.34 -7.92 -15.20
CA THR A 291 -22.49 -8.53 -15.87
C THR A 291 -21.93 -9.54 -16.88
N THR A 292 -21.76 -10.79 -16.43
CA THR A 292 -21.45 -11.91 -17.31
C THR A 292 -22.66 -12.14 -18.20
N VAL A 293 -22.55 -11.64 -19.44
CA VAL A 293 -23.38 -12.11 -20.53
C VAL A 293 -23.13 -13.61 -20.64
N SER A 294 -24.16 -14.40 -20.33
CA SER A 294 -24.22 -15.83 -20.57
C SER A 294 -23.79 -16.13 -22.01
N ASP A 295 -22.55 -16.58 -22.17
CA ASP A 295 -22.16 -17.40 -23.30
C ASP A 295 -21.95 -18.80 -22.74
N SER A 296 -22.94 -19.66 -22.99
CA SER A 296 -22.93 -21.05 -22.59
C SER A 296 -21.85 -21.80 -23.37
N CYS A 297 -20.69 -22.01 -22.77
CA CYS A 297 -19.65 -22.89 -23.28
C CYS A 297 -19.79 -24.26 -22.59
N GLU A 298 -20.18 -25.29 -23.34
CA GLU A 298 -20.10 -26.68 -22.90
C GLU A 298 -18.65 -27.03 -22.54
N TYR A 299 -18.42 -27.56 -21.34
CA TYR A 299 -17.11 -28.07 -20.91
C TYR A 299 -16.83 -29.42 -21.59
N ASP A 300 -15.88 -29.43 -22.51
CA ASP A 300 -15.28 -30.65 -23.05
C ASP A 300 -14.23 -31.17 -22.05
N VAL A 301 -14.52 -32.30 -21.41
CA VAL A 301 -13.64 -32.96 -20.43
C VAL A 301 -12.61 -33.78 -21.19
N ASN A 302 -11.56 -33.12 -21.66
CA ASN A 302 -10.30 -33.79 -22.01
C ASN A 302 -9.16 -33.10 -21.24
N ALA A 303 -8.83 -33.66 -20.08
CA ALA A 303 -7.69 -33.24 -19.28
C ALA A 303 -6.40 -33.39 -20.08
N ASN A 304 -5.77 -32.26 -20.41
CA ASN A 304 -4.48 -32.22 -21.06
C ASN A 304 -3.38 -32.58 -20.02
N PRO A 305 -2.57 -33.62 -20.22
CA PRO A 305 -1.53 -34.04 -19.27
C PRO A 305 -0.40 -33.02 -19.07
N ASP A 306 -0.40 -31.92 -19.82
CA ASP A 306 0.64 -30.88 -19.84
C ASP A 306 0.35 -29.67 -18.92
N ALA A 307 -0.70 -29.70 -18.10
CA ALA A 307 -1.04 -28.57 -17.21
C ALA A 307 0.09 -28.25 -16.19
N ASP A 308 0.84 -29.25 -15.73
CA ASP A 308 2.01 -29.03 -14.86
C ASP A 308 3.18 -28.37 -15.61
N ASN A 309 3.32 -28.62 -16.92
CA ASN A 309 4.28 -27.91 -17.76
C ASN A 309 3.84 -26.47 -18.00
N GLU A 310 2.54 -26.22 -18.13
CA GLU A 310 1.98 -24.89 -18.33
C GLU A 310 2.22 -23.98 -17.11
N TRP A 311 1.97 -24.48 -15.89
CA TRP A 311 2.25 -23.73 -14.65
C TRP A 311 3.74 -23.48 -14.42
N ASN A 312 4.59 -24.48 -14.66
CA ASN A 312 6.03 -24.29 -14.58
C ASN A 312 6.55 -23.29 -15.65
N THR A 313 5.90 -23.23 -16.81
CA THR A 313 6.19 -22.25 -17.86
C THR A 313 5.73 -20.85 -17.44
N VAL A 314 4.55 -20.72 -16.84
CA VAL A 314 4.07 -19.43 -16.29
C VAL A 314 4.99 -18.92 -15.18
N LEU A 315 5.41 -19.78 -14.25
CA LEU A 315 6.36 -19.42 -13.19
C LEU A 315 7.74 -19.05 -13.74
N SER A 316 8.21 -19.76 -14.76
CA SER A 316 9.48 -19.46 -15.44
C SER A 316 9.40 -18.14 -16.20
N ASN A 317 8.30 -17.90 -16.92
CA ASN A 317 8.03 -16.64 -17.61
C ASN A 317 7.93 -15.48 -16.62
N TRP A 318 7.27 -15.65 -15.47
CA TRP A 318 7.28 -14.64 -14.41
C TRP A 318 8.69 -14.39 -13.86
N SER A 319 9.50 -15.45 -13.71
CA SER A 319 10.89 -15.31 -13.29
C SER A 319 11.74 -14.54 -14.30
N GLU A 320 11.44 -14.70 -15.59
CA GLU A 320 12.11 -14.08 -16.74
C GLU A 320 11.62 -12.63 -16.95
N ASP A 321 10.32 -12.37 -16.83
CA ASP A 321 9.71 -11.03 -16.83
C ASP A 321 10.22 -10.18 -15.65
N LEU A 322 10.40 -10.80 -14.47
CA LEU A 322 11.05 -10.17 -13.32
C LEU A 322 12.56 -9.93 -13.53
N ALA A 323 13.19 -10.63 -14.48
CA ALA A 323 14.59 -10.45 -14.85
C ALA A 323 14.78 -9.45 -16.01
N THR A 324 13.77 -9.26 -16.87
CA THR A 324 13.77 -8.25 -17.95
C THR A 324 13.38 -6.86 -17.43
N GLU A 325 12.51 -6.77 -16.42
CA GLU A 325 12.26 -5.53 -15.67
C GLU A 325 13.55 -4.96 -15.01
N TYR A 326 14.54 -5.84 -14.80
CA TYR A 326 15.87 -5.51 -14.30
C TYR A 326 16.75 -4.75 -15.31
N ASP A 327 16.47 -4.87 -16.61
CA ASP A 327 17.26 -4.30 -17.70
C ASP A 327 16.60 -3.03 -18.30
N GLU A 328 15.27 -2.90 -18.20
CA GLU A 328 14.52 -1.78 -18.80
C GLU A 328 14.28 -0.57 -17.86
N GLY A 329 14.53 -0.70 -16.55
CA GLY A 329 14.26 0.34 -15.53
C GLY A 329 15.12 1.61 -15.58
N LEU A 330 15.86 1.86 -16.66
CA LEU A 330 16.79 3.00 -16.82
C LEU A 330 16.41 3.90 -18.01
N VAL A 331 15.13 4.18 -18.21
CA VAL A 331 14.73 5.29 -19.09
C VAL A 331 14.52 6.55 -18.23
N SER A 332 15.62 7.27 -18.01
CA SER A 332 15.57 8.64 -17.51
C SER A 332 14.90 9.52 -18.56
N GLU A 333 13.61 9.81 -18.37
CA GLU A 333 12.90 10.79 -19.19
C GLU A 333 13.40 12.20 -18.81
N SER A 334 14.47 12.61 -19.49
CA SER A 334 15.11 13.92 -19.31
C SER A 334 14.19 15.03 -19.81
N LEU A 335 13.44 15.64 -18.89
CA LEU A 335 12.75 16.90 -19.13
C LEU A 335 13.79 18.01 -19.39
N THR A 336 14.07 18.26 -20.66
CA THR A 336 15.06 19.22 -21.11
C THR A 336 14.45 20.61 -21.28
N SER A 337 14.66 21.50 -20.30
CA SER A 337 14.93 22.93 -20.55
C SER A 337 15.37 23.65 -19.27
N ALA A 338 16.68 23.62 -18.96
CA ALA A 338 17.33 24.59 -18.07
C ALA A 338 18.87 24.51 -18.19
N ASP A 339 19.49 25.69 -18.12
CA ASP A 339 20.90 26.06 -18.25
C ASP A 339 21.90 25.07 -17.59
N PRO A 340 22.98 24.62 -18.27
CA PRO A 340 23.87 23.56 -17.75
C PRO A 340 24.73 23.94 -16.54
N SER A 341 24.94 25.23 -16.26
CA SER A 341 25.98 25.68 -15.32
C SER A 341 25.64 25.62 -13.82
N GLU A 342 24.42 25.28 -13.42
CA GLU A 342 24.01 25.21 -11.98
C GLU A 342 23.32 23.88 -11.56
N ARG A 343 23.35 22.84 -12.40
CA ARG A 343 22.73 21.54 -12.05
C ARG A 343 23.50 20.90 -10.89
N LEU A 344 22.88 20.86 -9.71
CA LEU A 344 23.38 20.03 -8.61
C LEU A 344 23.23 18.57 -9.04
N ALA A 345 24.19 17.72 -8.68
CA ALA A 345 24.05 16.29 -8.88
C ALA A 345 22.82 15.78 -8.13
N HIS A 346 22.04 14.90 -8.79
CA HIS A 346 20.84 14.35 -8.20
C HIS A 346 21.19 13.51 -6.96
N PRO A 347 20.51 13.67 -5.81
CA PRO A 347 20.83 12.93 -4.58
C PRO A 347 20.88 11.42 -4.77
N ALA A 348 20.00 10.86 -5.60
CA ALA A 348 19.93 9.42 -5.84
C ALA A 348 21.10 8.85 -6.66
N ASP A 349 21.83 9.71 -7.39
CA ASP A 349 23.02 9.30 -8.17
C ASP A 349 24.27 9.25 -7.30
N ASN A 350 24.21 9.82 -6.08
CA ASN A 350 25.30 9.78 -5.14
C ASN A 350 25.37 8.40 -4.48
N SER A 351 26.41 7.63 -4.80
CA SER A 351 26.64 6.31 -4.20
C SER A 351 26.80 6.34 -2.67
N SER A 352 27.24 7.46 -2.10
CA SER A 352 27.32 7.65 -0.64
C SER A 352 25.97 7.95 0.03
N ALA A 353 24.91 8.14 -0.77
CA ALA A 353 23.53 8.30 -0.32
C ALA A 353 22.69 7.03 -0.55
N LYS A 354 23.36 5.89 -0.79
CA LYS A 354 22.72 4.58 -0.91
C LYS A 354 23.14 3.71 0.28
N TRP A 355 22.16 3.27 1.07
CA TRP A 355 22.37 2.42 2.25
C TRP A 355 21.76 1.04 2.04
N CYS A 356 22.29 0.05 2.76
CA CYS A 356 21.62 -1.24 2.92
C CYS A 356 20.37 -1.05 3.78
N LEU A 357 19.23 -1.58 3.31
CA LEU A 357 17.97 -1.52 4.04
C LEU A 357 18.08 -2.22 5.41
N ALA A 358 18.84 -3.33 5.46
CA ALA A 358 19.07 -4.11 6.68
C ALA A 358 19.72 -3.32 7.82
N ASP A 359 20.46 -2.25 7.50
CA ASP A 359 21.20 -1.45 8.47
C ASP A 359 20.51 -0.11 8.77
N LEU A 360 19.54 0.30 7.94
CA LEU A 360 18.94 1.64 7.89
C LEU A 360 18.24 2.05 9.20
N PHE A 361 17.51 1.12 9.80
CA PHE A 361 16.64 1.37 10.95
C PHE A 361 17.20 0.78 12.24
N ILE A 362 16.67 1.27 13.37
CA ILE A 362 16.81 0.59 14.66
C ILE A 362 16.24 -0.84 14.58
N VAL A 363 16.66 -1.70 15.52
CA VAL A 363 16.43 -3.15 15.46
C VAL A 363 14.95 -3.52 15.31
N GLU A 364 14.04 -2.77 15.92
CA GLU A 364 12.59 -3.02 15.84
C GLU A 364 11.82 -1.72 15.60
N LEU A 365 11.04 -1.69 14.52
CA LEU A 365 10.07 -0.66 14.22
C LEU A 365 8.69 -1.19 14.57
N PRO A 366 7.74 -0.33 14.94
CA PRO A 366 6.38 -0.79 15.17
C PRO A 366 5.81 -1.41 13.88
N VAL A 367 4.98 -2.44 14.03
CA VAL A 367 4.27 -3.06 12.91
C VAL A 367 3.42 -1.99 12.19
N PRO A 368 3.43 -1.94 10.84
CA PRO A 368 2.57 -1.02 10.09
C PRO A 368 1.09 -1.19 10.50
N SER A 369 0.37 -0.08 10.65
CA SER A 369 -1.03 -0.07 11.06
C SER A 369 -1.93 -0.94 10.16
N ALA A 370 -1.59 -1.02 8.88
CA ALA A 370 -2.26 -1.88 7.89
C ALA A 370 -2.25 -3.37 8.26
N VAL A 371 -1.13 -3.87 8.82
CA VAL A 371 -0.98 -5.28 9.20
C VAL A 371 -1.69 -5.56 10.53
N ASN A 372 -1.58 -4.65 11.50
CA ASN A 372 -2.31 -4.78 12.78
C ASN A 372 -3.83 -4.87 12.56
N SER A 373 -4.36 -4.09 11.61
CA SER A 373 -5.80 -4.07 11.31
C SER A 373 -6.31 -5.41 10.78
N LEU A 374 -5.49 -6.16 10.04
CA LEU A 374 -5.87 -7.48 9.51
C LEU A 374 -5.71 -8.60 10.55
N GLN A 375 -4.68 -8.52 11.41
CA GLN A 375 -4.52 -9.48 12.51
C GLN A 375 -5.67 -9.40 13.54
N LEU A 376 -6.22 -8.21 13.78
CA LEU A 376 -7.37 -8.03 14.66
C LEU A 376 -8.65 -8.64 14.08
N VAL A 377 -8.85 -8.57 12.75
CA VAL A 377 -9.99 -9.20 12.08
C VAL A 377 -9.87 -10.72 12.14
N TYR A 378 -8.67 -11.27 11.93
CA TYR A 378 -8.42 -12.71 11.96
C TYR A 378 -8.52 -13.34 13.38
N ASN A 379 -8.29 -12.55 14.44
CA ASN A 379 -8.39 -13.03 15.83
C ASN A 379 -9.80 -12.89 16.43
N MET A 380 -10.73 -12.23 15.72
CA MET A 380 -12.13 -12.05 16.15
C MET A 380 -13.12 -12.99 15.43
N GLU A 381 -12.65 -13.72 14.42
CA GLU A 381 -13.34 -14.86 13.78
C GLU A 381 -12.78 -16.18 14.32
#